data_AF-A0ABC8J9W7-F1
#
_entry.id   AF-A0ABC8J9W7-F1
#
_cell.length_a   1.000
_cell.length_b   1.000
_cell.length_c   1.000
_cell.angle_alpha   90.00
_cell.angle_beta   90.00
_cell.angle_gamma   90.00
#
_symmetry.space_group_name_H-M   'P 1'
#
loop_
_entity.id
_entity.type
_entity.pdbx_description
1 polymer ?
#
loop_
_entity_poly.entity_id
_entity_poly.type
_entity_poly.pdbx_seq_one_letter_code
_entity_poly.pdbx_strand_id
1 'polypeptide(L)'
;MAYSSSNRPDNGASSSYPPPPPTSSRLYIAREAKAILAGRDASRITKLVTNLCYAKESDDASSLLYNILKTHFPSLLAVNLLHAYIYIKTTFPSRSCLRSYALELLTFLLIDLEDDNVALTKEALKDMKEHLNACLVQQETSDREFKLLSGIISRVSVDFFIESTPWDELCSFMVSLDDKRMLMMFGELPTVLDEGFLNPLLENNLGFKIVNGLFHQDDDEEWCVALEAGFNLMLQLINLERKDLVWDSVYAIVSSVWEMVNVRKRDMVVRKGLLRLVRKVRNEALRFRGAEYKFVSRLALMIKRVNGLGDDTKIVAKMIHDVLDRYYMGGVGLDGGFIESQFGLDSSA
;
A
#
# COMPACT_ATOMS: atom_id res chain seq x y z
N MET A 1 48.81 -73.87 10.33
CA MET A 1 49.74 -72.71 10.40
C MET A 1 49.31 -71.75 9.30
N ALA A 2 48.52 -70.72 9.61
CA ALA A 2 48.91 -69.42 10.19
C ALA A 2 49.31 -68.37 9.13
N TYR A 3 48.38 -67.41 8.93
CA TYR A 3 48.57 -65.96 8.69
C TYR A 3 49.23 -65.45 7.38
N SER A 4 48.89 -64.30 6.77
CA SER A 4 47.93 -63.21 7.05
C SER A 4 47.82 -62.25 5.85
N SER A 5 46.65 -61.62 5.71
CA SER A 5 46.35 -60.21 5.35
C SER A 5 46.97 -59.51 4.12
N SER A 6 46.10 -58.95 3.28
CA SER A 6 46.04 -57.48 3.08
C SER A 6 44.70 -57.03 2.47
N ASN A 7 44.03 -56.14 3.21
CA ASN A 7 42.77 -55.46 2.93
C ASN A 7 42.93 -54.29 1.92
N ARG A 8 41.88 -54.03 1.13
CA ARG A 8 41.49 -52.66 0.74
C ARG A 8 39.96 -52.52 0.85
N PRO A 9 39.45 -51.48 1.55
CA PRO A 9 38.03 -51.31 1.77
C PRO A 9 37.35 -50.53 0.64
N ASP A 10 36.12 -50.94 0.36
CA ASP A 10 35.08 -50.20 -0.35
C ASP A 10 34.82 -48.84 0.32
N ASN A 11 35.05 -47.75 -0.41
CA ASN A 11 34.52 -46.43 -0.07
C ASN A 11 33.20 -46.21 -0.82
N GLY A 12 32.16 -46.89 -0.35
CA GLY A 12 30.78 -46.46 -0.56
C GLY A 12 30.50 -45.24 0.32
N ALA A 13 30.71 -44.04 -0.22
CA ALA A 13 30.28 -42.81 0.42
C ALA A 13 28.74 -42.76 0.41
N SER A 14 28.15 -43.34 1.45
CA SER A 14 26.73 -43.21 1.76
C SER A 14 26.48 -41.75 2.15
N SER A 15 25.87 -40.99 1.24
CA SER A 15 25.40 -39.63 1.45
C SER A 15 24.35 -39.64 2.56
N SER A 16 24.80 -39.45 3.80
CA SER A 16 24.00 -39.42 5.02
C SER A 16 23.28 -38.08 5.21
N TYR A 17 22.56 -37.62 4.19
CA TYR A 17 21.53 -36.61 4.42
C TYR A 17 20.30 -37.33 4.96
N PRO A 18 19.81 -37.00 6.16
CA PRO A 18 18.54 -37.54 6.62
C PRO A 18 17.48 -37.19 5.57
N PRO A 19 16.56 -38.12 5.25
CA PRO A 19 15.47 -37.80 4.34
C PRO A 19 14.74 -36.56 4.87
N PRO A 20 14.39 -35.60 4.00
CA PRO A 20 13.71 -34.39 4.43
C PRO A 20 12.45 -34.77 5.23
N PRO A 21 12.07 -33.97 6.23
CA PRO A 21 10.89 -34.23 7.05
C PRO A 21 9.69 -34.59 6.17
N PRO A 22 8.80 -35.53 6.57
CA PRO A 22 7.64 -35.92 5.78
C PRO A 22 6.76 -34.73 5.36
N THR A 23 6.76 -33.69 6.18
CA THR A 23 6.07 -32.39 5.99
C THR A 23 6.69 -31.51 4.90
N SER A 24 7.89 -31.83 4.42
CA SER A 24 8.58 -31.11 3.32
C SER A 24 8.51 -31.88 2.00
N SER A 25 7.81 -33.02 1.96
CA SER A 25 7.63 -33.79 0.72
C SER A 25 6.68 -33.07 -0.24
N ARG A 26 6.99 -33.09 -1.55
CA ARG A 26 6.17 -32.43 -2.59
C ARG A 26 4.70 -32.89 -2.58
N LEU A 27 4.46 -34.17 -2.32
CA LEU A 27 3.10 -34.73 -2.24
C LEU A 27 2.34 -34.21 -1.01
N TYR A 28 3.01 -34.05 0.13
CA TYR A 28 2.40 -33.44 1.32
C TYR A 28 2.02 -31.99 1.05
N ILE A 29 2.96 -31.20 0.50
CA ILE A 29 2.75 -29.78 0.19
C ILE A 29 1.61 -29.60 -0.82
N ALA A 30 1.57 -30.42 -1.88
CA ALA A 30 0.48 -30.37 -2.86
C ALA A 30 -0.89 -30.73 -2.25
N ARG A 31 -0.92 -31.72 -1.33
CA ARG A 31 -2.15 -32.10 -0.63
C ARG A 31 -2.62 -30.99 0.30
N GLU A 32 -1.72 -30.37 1.06
CA GLU A 32 -2.08 -29.25 1.95
C GLU A 32 -2.48 -28.00 1.16
N ALA A 33 -1.79 -27.68 0.07
CA ALA A 33 -2.20 -26.59 -0.83
C ALA A 33 -3.63 -26.82 -1.33
N LYS A 34 -3.92 -28.02 -1.87
CA LYS A 34 -5.28 -28.37 -2.31
C LYS A 34 -6.30 -28.25 -1.17
N ALA A 35 -5.95 -28.66 0.04
CA ALA A 35 -6.85 -28.61 1.19
C ALA A 35 -7.14 -27.17 1.66
N ILE A 36 -6.15 -26.27 1.62
CA ILE A 36 -6.32 -24.84 1.90
C ILE A 36 -7.20 -24.20 0.82
N LEU A 37 -6.91 -24.48 -0.45
CA LEU A 37 -7.59 -23.86 -1.58
C LEU A 37 -9.04 -24.34 -1.77
N ALA A 38 -9.31 -25.62 -1.51
CA ALA A 38 -10.65 -26.19 -1.64
C ALA A 38 -11.52 -26.00 -0.37
N GLY A 39 -10.91 -25.62 0.75
CA GLY A 39 -11.58 -25.47 2.03
C GLY A 39 -12.37 -24.17 2.10
N ARG A 40 -13.67 -24.26 2.41
CA ARG A 40 -14.46 -23.09 2.85
C ARG A 40 -14.21 -22.71 4.31
N ASP A 41 -13.44 -23.52 5.04
CA ASP A 41 -13.11 -23.30 6.44
C ASP A 41 -11.76 -22.57 6.55
N ALA A 42 -11.75 -21.42 7.23
CA ALA A 42 -10.56 -20.62 7.47
C ALA A 42 -9.54 -21.30 8.40
N SER A 43 -9.90 -22.39 9.09
CA SER A 43 -9.02 -23.04 10.06
C SER A 43 -7.65 -23.43 9.49
N ARG A 44 -7.59 -23.93 8.25
CA ARG A 44 -6.34 -24.38 7.61
C ARG A 44 -5.43 -23.23 7.22
N ILE A 45 -5.98 -22.18 6.61
CA ILE A 45 -5.21 -20.99 6.28
C ILE A 45 -4.76 -20.27 7.56
N THR A 46 -5.61 -20.19 8.59
CA THR A 46 -5.24 -19.66 9.90
C THR A 46 -4.11 -20.46 10.54
N LYS A 47 -4.10 -21.79 10.39
CA LYS A 47 -2.98 -22.63 10.85
C LYS A 47 -1.68 -22.31 10.10
N LEU A 48 -1.74 -22.15 8.78
CA LEU A 48 -0.57 -21.73 7.99
C LEU A 48 -0.05 -20.35 8.46
N VAL A 49 -0.93 -19.36 8.61
CA VAL A 49 -0.58 -18.02 9.13
C VAL A 49 0.03 -18.12 10.53
N THR A 50 -0.54 -18.95 11.41
CA THR A 50 -0.03 -19.15 12.77
C THR A 50 1.37 -19.74 12.76
N ASN A 51 1.59 -20.76 11.92
CA ASN A 51 2.91 -21.38 11.78
C ASN A 51 3.93 -20.38 11.25
N LEU A 52 3.61 -19.62 10.20
CA LEU A 52 4.50 -18.59 9.65
C LEU A 52 4.81 -17.49 10.68
N CYS A 53 3.82 -17.06 11.46
CA CYS A 53 3.99 -16.01 12.47
C CYS A 53 4.90 -16.43 13.63
N TYR A 54 4.84 -17.70 14.03
CA TYR A 54 5.58 -18.25 15.17
C TYR A 54 6.69 -19.22 14.75
N ALA A 55 7.03 -19.27 13.46
CA ALA A 55 8.01 -20.21 12.93
C ALA A 55 9.35 -20.02 13.64
N LYS A 56 9.93 -21.13 14.10
CA LYS A 56 11.37 -21.19 14.40
C LYS A 56 12.13 -21.30 13.08
N GLU A 57 13.42 -20.99 13.07
CA GLU A 57 14.33 -21.01 11.89
C GLU A 57 14.31 -22.29 11.04
N SER A 58 13.65 -23.37 11.48
CA SER A 58 13.55 -24.66 10.80
C SER A 58 12.17 -25.02 10.22
N ASP A 59 11.16 -24.14 10.26
CA ASP A 59 9.85 -24.44 9.63
C ASP A 59 9.82 -24.11 8.13
N ASP A 60 10.66 -24.83 7.38
CA ASP A 60 10.79 -24.71 5.92
C ASP A 60 9.50 -25.10 5.18
N ALA A 61 8.67 -25.97 5.78
CA ALA A 61 7.47 -26.51 5.14
C ALA A 61 6.37 -25.46 4.99
N SER A 62 6.09 -24.68 6.04
CA SER A 62 5.08 -23.61 6.00
C SER A 62 5.47 -22.52 5.01
N SER A 63 6.76 -22.13 5.00
CA SER A 63 7.31 -21.15 4.07
C SER A 63 7.24 -21.63 2.62
N LEU A 64 7.63 -22.89 2.36
CA LEU A 64 7.53 -23.50 1.04
C LEU A 64 6.08 -23.57 0.55
N LEU A 65 5.14 -23.94 1.42
CA LEU A 65 3.73 -24.00 1.09
C LEU A 65 3.17 -22.62 0.73
N TYR A 66 3.47 -21.59 1.52
CA TYR A 66 3.07 -20.21 1.21
C TYR A 66 3.62 -19.75 -0.13
N ASN A 67 4.90 -19.99 -0.41
CA ASN A 67 5.53 -19.63 -1.68
C ASN A 67 4.86 -20.32 -2.87
N ILE A 68 4.54 -21.61 -2.76
CA ILE A 68 3.81 -22.35 -3.81
C ILE A 68 2.42 -21.76 -4.04
N LEU A 69 1.69 -21.42 -2.97
CA LEU A 69 0.37 -20.79 -3.09
C LEU A 69 0.47 -19.40 -3.73
N LYS A 70 1.45 -18.59 -3.32
CA LYS A 70 1.73 -17.26 -3.87
C LYS A 70 2.03 -17.33 -5.36
N THR A 71 2.87 -18.29 -5.80
CA THR A 71 3.27 -18.40 -7.20
C THR A 71 2.17 -18.97 -8.10
N HIS A 72 1.43 -19.99 -7.64
CA HIS A 72 0.50 -20.73 -8.51
C HIS A 72 -0.97 -20.36 -8.33
N PHE A 73 -1.35 -19.84 -7.16
CA PHE A 73 -2.75 -19.54 -6.82
C PHE A 73 -2.90 -18.20 -6.08
N PRO A 74 -2.28 -17.10 -6.56
CA PRO A 74 -2.22 -15.84 -5.82
C PRO A 74 -3.59 -15.26 -5.52
N SER A 75 -4.53 -15.30 -6.46
CA SER A 75 -5.87 -14.72 -6.27
C SER A 75 -6.65 -15.44 -5.17
N LEU A 76 -6.56 -16.77 -5.13
CA LEU A 76 -7.24 -17.57 -4.11
C LEU A 76 -6.53 -17.46 -2.75
N LEU A 77 -5.19 -17.34 -2.75
CA LEU A 77 -4.45 -17.04 -1.54
C LEU A 77 -4.85 -15.69 -0.95
N ALA A 78 -5.04 -14.66 -1.78
CA ALA A 78 -5.45 -13.33 -1.32
C ALA A 78 -6.81 -13.37 -0.60
N VAL A 79 -7.81 -14.03 -1.21
CA VAL A 79 -9.13 -14.24 -0.59
C VAL A 79 -9.01 -15.02 0.72
N ASN A 80 -8.22 -16.11 0.73
CA ASN A 80 -8.05 -16.94 1.91
C ASN A 80 -7.33 -16.23 3.06
N LEU A 81 -6.35 -15.36 2.79
CA LEU A 81 -5.67 -14.56 3.81
C LEU A 81 -6.62 -13.56 4.46
N LEU A 82 -7.48 -12.91 3.66
CA LEU A 82 -8.52 -12.01 4.19
C LEU A 82 -9.55 -12.78 5.02
N HIS A 83 -9.97 -13.96 4.55
CA HIS A 83 -10.86 -14.84 5.30
C HIS A 83 -10.21 -15.30 6.62
N ALA A 84 -8.91 -15.62 6.62
CA ALA A 84 -8.15 -15.94 7.82
C ALA A 84 -8.17 -14.79 8.82
N TYR A 85 -7.98 -13.54 8.36
CA TYR A 85 -8.07 -12.35 9.21
C TYR A 85 -9.44 -12.24 9.89
N ILE A 86 -10.52 -12.35 9.12
CA ILE A 86 -11.91 -12.28 9.63
C ILE A 86 -12.14 -13.38 10.67
N TYR A 87 -11.75 -14.62 10.35
CA TYR A 87 -11.91 -15.76 11.25
C TYR A 87 -11.13 -15.61 12.56
N ILE A 88 -9.88 -15.13 12.50
CA ILE A 88 -9.08 -14.87 13.71
C ILE A 88 -9.72 -13.75 14.54
N LYS A 89 -10.24 -12.69 13.89
CA LYS A 89 -10.93 -11.59 14.57
C LYS A 89 -12.17 -12.07 15.32
N THR A 90 -12.98 -12.93 14.72
CA THR A 90 -14.23 -13.42 15.34
C THR A 90 -14.00 -14.52 16.36
N THR A 91 -13.05 -15.44 16.10
CA THR A 91 -12.85 -16.64 16.92
C THR A 91 -11.78 -16.45 18.01
N PHE A 92 -10.78 -15.62 17.76
CA PHE A 92 -9.63 -15.40 18.65
C PHE A 92 -9.31 -13.90 18.80
N PRO A 93 -10.23 -13.06 19.31
CA PRO A 93 -10.10 -11.60 19.31
C PRO A 93 -8.83 -11.09 20.02
N SER A 94 -8.34 -11.83 21.02
CA SER A 94 -7.11 -11.52 21.76
C SER A 94 -5.82 -11.73 20.96
N ARG A 95 -5.86 -12.39 19.80
CA ARG A 95 -4.68 -12.68 18.97
C ARG A 95 -4.40 -11.59 17.94
N SER A 96 -4.26 -10.35 18.39
CA SER A 96 -4.00 -9.17 17.53
C SER A 96 -2.75 -9.32 16.64
N CYS A 97 -1.69 -9.97 17.16
CA CYS A 97 -0.47 -10.24 16.41
C CYS A 97 -0.75 -11.09 15.15
N LEU A 98 -1.51 -12.19 15.29
CA LEU A 98 -1.87 -13.05 14.15
C LEU A 98 -2.76 -12.33 13.14
N ARG A 99 -3.67 -11.47 13.61
CA ARG A 99 -4.55 -10.68 12.73
C ARG A 99 -3.74 -9.72 11.88
N SER A 100 -2.84 -8.96 12.51
CA SER A 100 -1.95 -8.03 11.81
C SER A 100 -1.04 -8.77 10.82
N TYR A 101 -0.51 -9.93 11.22
CA TYR A 101 0.38 -10.72 10.36
C TYR A 101 -0.35 -11.30 9.12
N ALA A 102 -1.62 -11.72 9.26
CA ALA A 102 -2.44 -12.14 8.12
C ALA A 102 -2.62 -10.99 7.10
N LEU A 103 -2.90 -9.77 7.58
CA LEU A 103 -3.02 -8.59 6.74
C LEU A 103 -1.68 -8.18 6.11
N GLU A 104 -0.56 -8.35 6.82
CA GLU A 104 0.78 -8.10 6.27
C GLU A 104 1.11 -9.07 5.14
N LEU A 105 0.86 -10.37 5.32
CA LEU A 105 1.02 -11.37 4.25
C LEU A 105 0.18 -11.05 3.03
N LEU A 106 -1.05 -10.56 3.24
CA LEU A 106 -1.93 -10.13 2.15
C LEU A 106 -1.39 -8.86 1.46
N THR A 107 -0.92 -7.89 2.24
CA THR A 107 -0.33 -6.65 1.73
C THR A 107 0.89 -6.95 0.85
N PHE A 108 1.81 -7.79 1.33
CA PHE A 108 2.98 -8.21 0.54
C PHE A 108 2.58 -8.92 -0.74
N LEU A 109 1.66 -9.89 -0.65
CA LEU A 109 1.14 -10.60 -1.83
C LEU A 109 0.58 -9.62 -2.88
N LEU A 110 -0.20 -8.63 -2.48
CA LEU A 110 -0.79 -7.66 -3.40
C LEU A 110 0.25 -6.71 -4.02
N ILE A 111 1.30 -6.36 -3.28
CA ILE A 111 2.44 -5.60 -3.82
C ILE A 111 3.19 -6.43 -4.85
N ASP A 112 3.52 -7.69 -4.54
CA ASP A 112 4.21 -8.59 -5.46
C ASP A 112 3.42 -8.76 -6.77
N LEU A 113 2.09 -8.89 -6.66
CA LEU A 113 1.22 -8.99 -7.84
C LEU A 113 1.20 -7.72 -8.68
N GLU A 114 1.26 -6.53 -8.06
CA GLU A 114 1.39 -5.27 -8.79
C GLU A 114 2.73 -5.15 -9.50
N ASP A 115 3.83 -5.46 -8.81
CA ASP A 115 5.18 -5.41 -9.37
C ASP A 115 5.34 -6.39 -10.55
N ASP A 116 4.70 -7.56 -10.47
CA ASP A 116 4.69 -8.58 -11.53
C ASP A 116 3.63 -8.33 -12.64
N ASN A 117 2.84 -7.24 -12.54
CA ASN A 117 1.70 -6.95 -13.42
C ASN A 117 0.68 -8.11 -13.53
N VAL A 118 0.46 -8.83 -12.44
CA VAL A 118 -0.52 -9.92 -12.35
C VAL A 118 -1.80 -9.40 -11.70
N ALA A 119 -2.89 -9.40 -12.47
CA ALA A 119 -4.21 -9.03 -11.95
C ALA A 119 -4.84 -10.16 -11.12
N LEU A 120 -5.64 -9.79 -10.13
CA LEU A 120 -6.54 -10.73 -9.46
C LEU A 120 -7.64 -11.17 -10.43
N THR A 121 -8.12 -12.42 -10.30
CA THR A 121 -9.28 -12.86 -11.09
C THR A 121 -10.54 -12.11 -10.65
N LYS A 122 -11.53 -12.00 -11.55
CA LYS A 122 -12.80 -11.30 -11.27
C LYS A 122 -13.56 -11.92 -10.10
N GLU A 123 -13.54 -13.25 -10.01
CA GLU A 123 -14.15 -13.99 -8.91
C GLU A 123 -13.46 -13.65 -7.58
N ALA A 124 -12.13 -13.61 -7.56
CA ALA A 124 -11.38 -13.26 -6.36
C ALA A 124 -11.62 -11.81 -5.94
N LEU A 125 -11.68 -10.86 -6.88
CA LEU A 125 -12.01 -9.47 -6.58
C LEU A 125 -13.39 -9.36 -5.93
N LYS A 126 -14.40 -10.05 -6.48
CA LYS A 126 -15.75 -10.08 -5.91
C LYS A 126 -15.74 -10.64 -4.49
N ASP A 127 -15.12 -11.79 -4.27
CA ASP A 127 -15.02 -12.42 -2.95
C ASP A 127 -14.26 -11.50 -1.96
N MET A 128 -13.20 -10.83 -2.43
CA MET A 128 -12.47 -9.85 -1.61
C MET A 128 -13.34 -8.65 -1.25
N LYS A 129 -14.12 -8.08 -2.18
CA LYS A 129 -15.05 -6.97 -1.89
C LYS A 129 -16.08 -7.37 -0.84
N GLU A 130 -16.68 -8.55 -0.96
CA GLU A 130 -17.64 -9.07 0.01
C GLU A 130 -17.02 -9.21 1.42
N HIS A 131 -15.82 -9.81 1.50
CA HIS A 131 -15.09 -9.94 2.75
C HIS A 131 -14.64 -8.59 3.34
N LEU A 132 -14.18 -7.66 2.50
CA LEU A 132 -13.79 -6.30 2.93
C LEU A 132 -15.00 -5.57 3.48
N ASN A 133 -16.16 -5.62 2.82
CA ASN A 133 -17.40 -5.04 3.33
C ASN A 133 -17.78 -5.61 4.71
N ALA A 134 -17.60 -6.92 4.92
CA ALA A 134 -17.80 -7.52 6.24
C ALA A 134 -16.81 -6.99 7.30
N CYS A 135 -15.56 -6.71 6.91
CA CYS A 135 -14.59 -6.05 7.79
C CYS A 135 -15.00 -4.61 8.14
N LEU A 136 -15.56 -3.85 7.20
CA LEU A 136 -16.00 -2.46 7.41
C LEU A 136 -17.10 -2.34 8.46
N VAL A 137 -18.04 -3.30 8.50
CA VAL A 137 -19.11 -3.32 9.51
C VAL A 137 -18.55 -3.48 10.94
N GLN A 138 -17.37 -4.09 11.09
CA GLN A 138 -16.78 -4.41 12.39
C GLN A 138 -15.78 -3.31 12.82
N GLN A 139 -16.31 -2.21 13.38
CA GLN A 139 -15.59 -0.96 13.68
C GLN A 139 -14.40 -1.06 14.68
N GLU A 140 -14.25 -2.16 15.42
CA GLU A 140 -13.12 -2.36 16.33
C GLU A 140 -11.88 -2.86 15.56
N THR A 141 -11.04 -1.93 15.13
CA THR A 141 -9.70 -2.20 14.58
C THR A 141 -8.67 -1.29 15.23
N SER A 142 -7.48 -1.84 15.51
CA SER A 142 -6.33 -1.03 15.94
C SER A 142 -5.84 -0.17 14.77
N ASP A 143 -5.18 0.95 15.04
CA ASP A 143 -4.70 1.85 13.97
C ASP A 143 -3.74 1.16 12.98
N ARG A 144 -2.94 0.20 13.46
CA ARG A 144 -2.09 -0.63 12.59
C ARG A 144 -2.93 -1.47 11.63
N GLU A 145 -3.95 -2.16 12.15
CA GLU A 145 -4.83 -3.00 11.32
C GLU A 145 -5.66 -2.15 10.37
N PHE A 146 -6.16 -1.01 10.83
CA PHE A 146 -6.89 -0.05 10.01
C PHE A 146 -6.04 0.47 8.86
N LYS A 147 -4.76 0.79 9.10
CA LYS A 147 -3.81 1.19 8.07
C LYS A 147 -3.57 0.09 7.04
N LEU A 148 -3.34 -1.15 7.49
CA LEU A 148 -3.17 -2.30 6.59
C LEU A 148 -4.42 -2.54 5.74
N LEU A 149 -5.60 -2.52 6.37
CA LEU A 149 -6.88 -2.65 5.68
C LEU A 149 -7.10 -1.53 4.67
N SER A 150 -6.74 -0.29 5.01
CA SER A 150 -6.86 0.87 4.09
C SER A 150 -6.00 0.67 2.84
N GLY A 151 -4.76 0.19 2.99
CA GLY A 151 -3.89 -0.15 1.87
C GLY A 151 -4.44 -1.30 1.01
N ILE A 152 -4.97 -2.36 1.64
CA ILE A 152 -5.60 -3.48 0.93
C ILE A 152 -6.83 -3.01 0.15
N ILE A 153 -7.71 -2.22 0.78
CA ILE A 153 -8.90 -1.64 0.15
C ILE A 153 -8.49 -0.79 -1.04
N SER A 154 -7.51 0.11 -0.86
CA SER A 154 -7.00 0.94 -1.94
C SER A 154 -6.60 0.09 -3.14
N ARG A 155 -5.77 -0.94 -2.92
CA ARG A 155 -5.27 -1.78 -4.00
C ARG A 155 -6.36 -2.57 -4.73
N VAL A 156 -7.31 -3.13 -3.98
CA VAL A 156 -8.46 -3.86 -4.52
C VAL A 156 -9.42 -2.93 -5.25
N SER A 157 -9.58 -1.70 -4.76
CA SER A 157 -10.50 -0.70 -5.33
C SER A 157 -10.09 -0.19 -6.71
N VAL A 158 -8.81 -0.26 -7.06
CA VAL A 158 -8.31 0.13 -8.39
C VAL A 158 -9.11 -0.55 -9.50
N ASP A 159 -9.26 -1.88 -9.42
CA ASP A 159 -9.96 -2.65 -10.45
C ASP A 159 -11.46 -2.32 -10.51
N PHE A 160 -12.09 -2.09 -9.35
CA PHE A 160 -13.50 -1.71 -9.27
C PHE A 160 -13.78 -0.35 -9.89
N PHE A 161 -12.95 0.66 -9.58
CA PHE A 161 -13.15 2.01 -10.10
C PHE A 161 -12.80 2.12 -11.58
N ILE A 162 -11.78 1.38 -12.07
CA ILE A 162 -11.50 1.28 -13.51
C ILE A 162 -12.68 0.66 -14.26
N GLU A 163 -13.31 -0.37 -13.71
CA GLU A 163 -14.52 -0.97 -14.28
C GLU A 163 -15.80 -0.13 -14.02
N SER A 164 -15.68 1.07 -13.45
CA SER A 164 -16.81 1.95 -13.10
C SER A 164 -17.88 1.26 -12.24
N THR A 165 -17.44 0.32 -11.39
CA THR A 165 -18.31 -0.41 -10.48
C THR A 165 -18.39 0.35 -9.15
N PRO A 166 -19.58 0.78 -8.71
CA PRO A 166 -19.73 1.56 -7.49
C PRO A 166 -19.36 0.72 -6.25
N TRP A 167 -18.87 1.41 -5.22
CA TRP A 167 -18.56 0.83 -3.91
C TRP A 167 -19.18 1.65 -2.79
N ASP A 168 -20.51 1.74 -2.82
CA ASP A 168 -21.31 2.58 -1.93
C ASP A 168 -21.12 2.22 -0.44
N GLU A 169 -20.88 0.95 -0.12
CA GLU A 169 -20.62 0.50 1.25
C GLU A 169 -19.32 1.09 1.80
N LEU A 170 -18.28 1.19 0.97
CA LEU A 170 -17.01 1.81 1.34
C LEU A 170 -17.19 3.31 1.56
N CYS A 171 -17.89 3.99 0.66
CA CYS A 171 -18.17 5.42 0.80
C CYS A 171 -18.95 5.70 2.10
N SER A 172 -20.01 4.93 2.35
CA SER A 172 -20.83 5.04 3.57
C SER A 172 -20.01 4.77 4.84
N PHE A 173 -19.15 3.77 4.81
CA PHE A 173 -18.22 3.49 5.90
C PHE A 173 -17.28 4.67 6.16
N MET A 174 -16.66 5.23 5.12
CA MET A 174 -15.74 6.36 5.26
C MET A 174 -16.40 7.59 5.86
N VAL A 175 -17.65 7.88 5.48
CA VAL A 175 -18.45 8.97 6.07
C VAL A 175 -18.70 8.76 7.57
N SER A 176 -18.77 7.51 8.03
CA SER A 176 -18.99 7.17 9.45
C SER A 176 -17.72 7.19 10.32
N LEU A 177 -16.54 7.34 9.73
CA LEU A 177 -15.26 7.35 10.44
C LEU A 177 -15.00 8.70 11.14
N ASP A 178 -14.15 8.67 12.17
CA ASP A 178 -13.51 9.89 12.67
C ASP A 178 -12.58 10.50 11.61
N ASP A 179 -12.28 11.78 11.76
CA ASP A 179 -11.51 12.56 10.78
C ASP A 179 -10.16 11.92 10.45
N LYS A 180 -9.41 11.46 11.46
CA LYS A 180 -8.07 10.88 11.25
C LYS A 180 -8.15 9.59 10.42
N ARG A 181 -9.08 8.69 10.77
CA ARG A 181 -9.28 7.44 10.04
C ARG A 181 -9.84 7.67 8.64
N MET A 182 -10.77 8.61 8.48
CA MET A 182 -11.31 9.00 7.18
C MET A 182 -10.20 9.51 6.25
N LEU A 183 -9.37 10.44 6.73
CA LEU A 183 -8.26 11.00 5.96
C LEU A 183 -7.20 9.95 5.65
N MET A 184 -6.90 9.05 6.59
CA MET A 184 -5.96 7.95 6.37
C MET A 184 -6.44 7.03 5.26
N MET A 185 -7.70 6.59 5.30
CA MET A 185 -8.26 5.74 4.25
C MET A 185 -8.35 6.48 2.91
N PHE A 186 -8.81 7.73 2.91
CA PHE A 186 -8.93 8.54 1.70
C PHE A 186 -7.58 8.82 1.04
N GLY A 187 -6.53 9.09 1.82
CA GLY A 187 -5.18 9.29 1.31
C GLY A 187 -4.61 8.06 0.59
N GLU A 188 -5.00 6.86 1.03
CA GLU A 188 -4.57 5.60 0.41
C GLU A 188 -5.31 5.33 -0.92
N LEU A 189 -6.59 5.70 -1.06
CA LEU A 189 -7.42 5.39 -2.24
C LEU A 189 -6.80 5.81 -3.59
N PRO A 190 -7.02 5.05 -4.67
CA PRO A 190 -6.43 5.33 -5.98
C PRO A 190 -6.99 6.61 -6.60
N THR A 191 -6.27 7.20 -7.56
CA THR A 191 -6.59 8.51 -8.16
C THR A 191 -7.72 8.49 -9.19
N VAL A 192 -8.38 7.34 -9.36
CA VAL A 192 -9.37 7.07 -10.41
C VAL A 192 -10.80 6.97 -9.85
N LEU A 193 -11.10 7.70 -8.76
CA LEU A 193 -12.43 7.65 -8.16
C LEU A 193 -13.46 8.31 -9.09
N ASP A 194 -14.64 7.73 -9.17
CA ASP A 194 -15.76 8.35 -9.87
C ASP A 194 -16.38 9.49 -9.03
N GLU A 195 -17.10 10.38 -9.70
CA GLU A 195 -17.75 11.53 -9.07
C GLU A 195 -18.83 11.11 -8.06
N GLY A 196 -19.51 9.98 -8.31
CA GLY A 196 -20.53 9.42 -7.42
C GLY A 196 -19.96 8.97 -6.08
N PHE A 197 -18.72 8.46 -6.07
CA PHE A 197 -18.00 8.11 -4.86
C PHE A 197 -17.42 9.35 -4.15
N LEU A 198 -16.92 10.34 -4.89
CA LEU A 198 -16.26 11.51 -4.28
C LEU A 198 -17.27 12.51 -3.69
N ASN A 199 -18.39 12.75 -4.35
CA ASN A 199 -19.36 13.78 -3.94
C ASN A 199 -19.88 13.61 -2.50
N PRO A 200 -20.29 12.41 -2.05
CA PRO A 200 -20.73 12.21 -0.67
C PRO A 200 -19.64 12.54 0.36
N LEU A 201 -18.36 12.29 0.04
CA LEU A 201 -17.24 12.64 0.92
C LEU A 201 -17.04 14.17 0.99
N LEU A 202 -17.16 14.86 -0.15
CA LEU A 202 -17.09 16.32 -0.21
C LEU A 202 -18.24 16.98 0.55
N GLU A 203 -19.46 16.48 0.37
CA GLU A 203 -20.66 16.90 1.11
C GLU A 203 -20.51 16.64 2.62
N ASN A 204 -19.75 15.60 2.99
CA ASN A 204 -19.39 15.31 4.38
C ASN A 204 -18.09 16.00 4.85
N ASN A 205 -17.84 17.21 4.35
CA ASN A 205 -16.79 18.10 4.81
C ASN A 205 -15.35 17.56 4.66
N LEU A 206 -15.08 16.67 3.70
CA LEU A 206 -13.72 16.15 3.46
C LEU A 206 -12.67 17.27 3.31
N GLY A 207 -12.98 18.31 2.53
CA GLY A 207 -12.09 19.46 2.35
C GLY A 207 -11.79 20.20 3.66
N PHE A 208 -12.82 20.41 4.49
CA PHE A 208 -12.64 21.03 5.81
C PHE A 208 -11.79 20.15 6.75
N LYS A 209 -12.03 18.83 6.77
CA LYS A 209 -11.25 17.86 7.56
C LYS A 209 -9.77 17.89 7.17
N ILE A 210 -9.47 17.96 5.86
CA ILE A 210 -8.09 18.11 5.34
C ILE A 210 -7.47 19.40 5.86
N VAL A 211 -8.13 20.55 5.67
CA VAL A 211 -7.61 21.85 6.13
C VAL A 211 -7.41 21.86 7.64
N ASN A 212 -8.35 21.29 8.39
CA ASN A 212 -8.23 21.18 9.84
C ASN A 212 -7.00 20.36 10.25
N GLY A 213 -6.76 19.20 9.63
CA GLY A 213 -5.57 18.39 9.88
C GLY A 213 -4.25 19.01 9.44
N LEU A 214 -4.28 19.98 8.51
CA LEU A 214 -3.09 20.72 8.07
C LEU A 214 -2.69 21.87 9.03
N PHE A 215 -3.65 22.48 9.74
CA PHE A 215 -3.43 23.69 10.54
C PHE A 215 -3.78 23.57 12.03
N HIS A 216 -4.63 22.64 12.46
CA HIS A 216 -5.13 22.55 13.84
C HIS A 216 -4.88 21.17 14.47
N GLN A 217 -3.72 20.60 14.17
CA GLN A 217 -3.29 19.30 14.67
C GLN A 217 -2.37 19.42 15.89
N ASP A 218 -2.61 18.53 16.86
CA ASP A 218 -1.76 18.32 18.03
C ASP A 218 -0.67 17.26 17.76
N ASP A 219 -0.91 16.37 16.78
CA ASP A 219 -0.07 15.23 16.42
C ASP A 219 0.61 15.43 15.04
N ASP A 220 1.89 15.08 14.95
CA ASP A 220 2.67 15.09 13.70
C ASP A 220 2.11 14.11 12.66
N GLU A 221 1.52 13.01 13.11
CA GLU A 221 0.91 12.02 12.23
C GLU A 221 -0.34 12.55 11.54
N GLU A 222 -1.15 13.35 12.23
CA GLU A 222 -2.37 13.97 11.67
C GLU A 222 -2.03 14.91 10.51
N TRP A 223 -0.97 15.71 10.65
CA TRP A 223 -0.51 16.56 9.54
C TRP A 223 -0.09 15.72 8.33
N CYS A 224 0.67 14.63 8.55
CA CYS A 224 1.12 13.77 7.47
C CYS A 224 -0.06 13.12 6.73
N VAL A 225 -1.06 12.64 7.48
CA VAL A 225 -2.27 12.02 6.93
C VAL A 225 -3.12 13.05 6.17
N ALA A 226 -3.27 14.25 6.71
CA ALA A 226 -3.99 15.33 6.03
C ALA A 226 -3.28 15.79 4.75
N LEU A 227 -1.94 15.83 4.73
CA LEU A 227 -1.15 16.11 3.53
C LEU A 227 -1.38 15.05 2.45
N GLU A 228 -1.35 13.76 2.80
CA GLU A 228 -1.63 12.66 1.86
C GLU A 228 -3.05 12.74 1.31
N ALA A 229 -4.05 12.94 2.18
CA ALA A 229 -5.45 13.08 1.79
C ALA A 229 -5.68 14.30 0.89
N GLY A 230 -5.10 15.45 1.24
CA GLY A 230 -5.17 16.67 0.43
C GLY A 230 -4.50 16.50 -0.93
N PHE A 231 -3.33 15.85 -0.98
CA PHE A 231 -2.68 15.50 -2.23
C PHE A 231 -3.56 14.59 -3.10
N ASN A 232 -4.14 13.54 -2.51
CA ASN A 232 -5.04 12.65 -3.23
C ASN A 232 -6.28 13.39 -3.76
N LEU A 233 -6.90 14.25 -2.94
CA LEU A 233 -8.07 15.03 -3.34
C LEU A 233 -7.77 15.92 -4.55
N MET A 234 -6.63 16.59 -4.57
CA MET A 234 -6.26 17.44 -5.71
C MET A 234 -6.12 16.64 -7.01
N LEU A 235 -5.57 15.43 -6.95
CA LEU A 235 -5.48 14.55 -8.12
C LEU A 235 -6.87 14.14 -8.63
N GLN A 236 -7.81 13.81 -7.72
CA GLN A 236 -9.20 13.54 -8.10
C GLN A 236 -9.85 14.76 -8.76
N LEU A 237 -9.69 15.95 -8.17
CA LEU A 237 -10.29 17.19 -8.68
C LEU A 237 -9.77 17.56 -10.07
N ILE A 238 -8.50 17.26 -10.36
CA ILE A 238 -7.93 17.42 -11.70
C ILE A 238 -8.58 16.47 -12.69
N ASN A 239 -8.78 15.20 -12.30
CA ASN A 239 -9.43 14.19 -13.13
C ASN A 239 -10.90 14.50 -13.41
N LEU A 240 -11.57 15.20 -12.48
CA LEU A 240 -12.93 15.69 -12.63
C LEU A 240 -13.02 17.11 -13.24
N GLU A 241 -11.90 17.67 -13.71
CA GLU A 241 -11.81 19.02 -14.29
C GLU A 241 -12.28 20.19 -13.38
N ARG A 242 -12.33 19.98 -12.06
CA ARG A 242 -12.73 20.95 -11.03
C ARG A 242 -11.58 21.89 -10.63
N LYS A 243 -11.06 22.64 -11.60
CA LYS A 243 -9.85 23.47 -11.47
C LYS A 243 -9.95 24.59 -10.43
N ASP A 244 -11.16 25.05 -10.15
CA ASP A 244 -11.46 26.07 -9.14
C ASP A 244 -11.05 25.60 -7.74
N LEU A 245 -11.38 24.37 -7.37
CA LEU A 245 -11.10 23.80 -6.04
C LEU A 245 -9.65 23.36 -5.85
N VAL A 246 -8.92 23.14 -6.96
CA VAL A 246 -7.52 22.68 -6.93
C VAL A 246 -6.60 23.74 -6.32
N TRP A 247 -6.77 25.01 -6.71
CA TRP A 247 -5.84 26.06 -6.27
C TRP A 247 -5.96 26.42 -4.79
N ASP A 248 -7.17 26.40 -4.24
CA ASP A 248 -7.39 26.59 -2.80
C ASP A 248 -6.68 25.49 -1.99
N SER A 249 -6.76 24.24 -2.48
CA SER A 249 -6.08 23.09 -1.88
C SER A 249 -4.55 23.20 -1.98
N VAL A 250 -4.03 23.64 -3.13
CA VAL A 250 -2.58 23.91 -3.31
C VAL A 250 -2.10 24.97 -2.33
N TYR A 251 -2.84 26.07 -2.22
CA TYR A 251 -2.50 27.15 -1.30
C TYR A 251 -2.47 26.65 0.15
N ALA A 252 -3.47 25.87 0.57
CA ALA A 252 -3.54 25.30 1.91
C ALA A 252 -2.33 24.39 2.22
N ILE A 253 -1.95 23.51 1.29
CA ILE A 253 -0.79 22.61 1.46
C ILE A 253 0.52 23.38 1.51
N VAL A 254 0.77 24.30 0.57
CA VAL A 254 2.03 25.06 0.55
C VAL A 254 2.15 25.95 1.79
N SER A 255 1.04 26.57 2.21
CA SER A 255 0.99 27.39 3.43
C SER A 255 1.21 26.56 4.69
N SER A 256 0.63 25.36 4.79
CA SER A 256 0.85 24.49 5.95
C SER A 256 2.29 23.99 6.03
N VAL A 257 2.93 23.69 4.89
CA VAL A 257 4.37 23.38 4.85
C VAL A 257 5.19 24.56 5.36
N TRP A 258 4.89 25.77 4.89
CA TRP A 258 5.57 26.98 5.35
C TRP A 258 5.40 27.18 6.87
N GLU A 259 4.19 26.98 7.41
CA GLU A 259 3.92 27.09 8.84
C GLU A 259 4.68 26.04 9.65
N MET A 260 4.64 24.77 9.22
CA MET A 260 5.35 23.67 9.88
C MET A 260 6.84 23.96 10.03
N VAL A 261 7.46 24.55 9.02
CA VAL A 261 8.88 24.85 9.00
C VAL A 261 9.21 26.14 9.76
N ASN A 262 8.48 27.22 9.48
CA ASN A 262 8.87 28.55 9.94
C ASN A 262 8.30 28.91 11.31
N VAL A 263 7.08 28.46 11.62
CA VAL A 263 6.40 28.74 12.88
C VAL A 263 6.65 27.59 13.86
N ARG A 264 6.31 26.36 13.47
CA ARG A 264 6.38 25.19 14.36
C ARG A 264 7.78 24.58 14.48
N LYS A 265 8.71 24.94 13.57
CA LYS A 265 10.09 24.42 13.51
C LYS A 265 10.17 22.90 13.38
N ARG A 266 9.22 22.27 12.68
CA ARG A 266 9.08 20.82 12.49
C ARG A 266 9.46 20.36 11.07
N ASP A 267 10.66 20.72 10.60
CA ASP A 267 11.17 20.33 9.26
C ASP A 267 11.18 18.80 9.04
N MET A 268 11.53 18.03 10.08
CA MET A 268 11.55 16.56 10.01
C MET A 268 10.16 15.95 9.75
N VAL A 269 9.09 16.61 10.24
CA VAL A 269 7.70 16.16 10.01
C VAL A 269 7.30 16.43 8.57
N VAL A 270 7.67 17.61 8.04
CA VAL A 270 7.50 17.91 6.61
C VAL A 270 8.21 16.88 5.75
N ARG A 271 9.47 16.55 6.07
CA ARG A 271 10.21 15.49 5.37
C ARG A 271 9.51 14.14 5.40
N LYS A 272 8.98 13.74 6.55
CA LYS A 272 8.20 12.50 6.70
C LYS A 272 6.96 12.53 5.81
N GLY A 273 6.18 13.62 5.82
CA GLY A 273 5.01 13.77 4.94
C GLY A 273 5.36 13.74 3.45
N LEU A 274 6.42 14.43 3.04
CA LEU A 274 6.87 14.43 1.64
C LEU A 274 7.37 13.05 1.19
N LEU A 275 8.02 12.27 2.05
CA LEU A 275 8.39 10.88 1.74
C LEU A 275 7.17 10.01 1.48
N ARG A 276 6.02 10.31 2.11
CA ARG A 276 4.77 9.63 1.79
C ARG A 276 4.21 10.04 0.45
N LEU A 277 4.26 11.33 0.11
CA LEU A 277 3.89 11.79 -1.23
C LEU A 277 4.78 11.14 -2.32
N VAL A 278 6.08 10.97 -2.07
CA VAL A 278 6.97 10.22 -2.99
C VAL A 278 6.47 8.79 -3.21
N ARG A 279 6.03 8.08 -2.15
CA ARG A 279 5.45 6.73 -2.27
C ARG A 279 4.14 6.76 -3.03
N LYS A 280 3.23 7.68 -2.70
CA LYS A 280 1.95 7.84 -3.39
C LYS A 280 2.14 8.09 -4.88
N VAL A 281 3.03 9.01 -5.23
CA VAL A 281 3.37 9.32 -6.63
C VAL A 281 3.99 8.12 -7.30
N ARG A 282 4.89 7.37 -6.66
CA ARG A 282 5.44 6.13 -7.23
C ARG A 282 4.34 5.12 -7.57
N ASN A 283 3.38 4.93 -6.67
CA ASN A 283 2.31 3.94 -6.84
C ASN A 283 1.31 4.36 -7.93
N GLU A 284 1.09 5.67 -8.11
CA GLU A 284 0.10 6.20 -9.06
C GLU A 284 0.71 6.69 -10.39
N ALA A 285 2.04 6.81 -10.51
CA ALA A 285 2.69 7.44 -11.66
C ALA A 285 2.32 6.82 -13.01
N LEU A 286 2.11 5.50 -13.06
CA LEU A 286 1.68 4.81 -14.29
C LEU A 286 0.25 5.17 -14.73
N ARG A 287 -0.56 5.70 -13.81
CA ARG A 287 -1.96 6.11 -14.05
C ARG A 287 -2.08 7.60 -14.40
N PHE A 288 -1.06 8.40 -14.09
CA PHE A 288 -1.07 9.84 -14.33
C PHE A 288 -1.10 10.17 -15.82
N ARG A 289 -2.02 11.06 -16.20
CA ARG A 289 -2.01 11.70 -17.52
C ARG A 289 -1.21 13.01 -17.45
N GLY A 290 -1.16 13.71 -18.58
CA GLY A 290 -0.36 14.92 -18.72
C GLY A 290 -0.78 16.06 -17.77
N ALA A 291 -2.03 16.10 -17.31
CA ALA A 291 -2.50 17.13 -16.40
C ALA A 291 -1.98 16.88 -14.97
N GLU A 292 -2.07 15.64 -14.50
CA GLU A 292 -1.60 15.16 -13.21
C GLU A 292 -0.08 15.27 -13.11
N TYR A 293 0.66 14.84 -14.16
CA TYR A 293 2.11 15.04 -14.21
C TYR A 293 2.49 16.51 -14.03
N LYS A 294 1.90 17.42 -14.85
CA LYS A 294 2.19 18.86 -14.78
C LYS A 294 1.86 19.43 -13.41
N PHE A 295 0.75 19.00 -12.83
CA PHE A 295 0.32 19.44 -11.53
C PHE A 295 1.28 19.00 -10.43
N VAL A 296 1.59 17.71 -10.33
CA VAL A 296 2.46 17.17 -9.27
C VAL A 296 3.86 17.76 -9.38
N SER A 297 4.41 17.89 -10.59
CA SER A 297 5.71 18.55 -10.81
C SER A 297 5.70 20.00 -10.33
N ARG A 298 4.62 20.76 -10.61
CA ARG A 298 4.49 22.15 -10.17
C ARG A 298 4.34 22.25 -8.64
N LEU A 299 3.54 21.38 -8.03
CA LEU A 299 3.37 21.35 -6.58
C LEU A 299 4.70 21.03 -5.87
N ALA A 300 5.44 20.02 -6.34
CA ALA A 300 6.75 19.67 -5.81
C ALA A 300 7.74 20.85 -5.88
N LEU A 301 7.75 21.58 -7.00
CA LEU A 301 8.57 22.77 -7.17
C LEU A 301 8.16 23.91 -6.21
N MET A 302 6.86 24.14 -6.02
CA MET A 302 6.35 25.14 -5.08
C MET A 302 6.76 24.81 -3.64
N ILE A 303 6.59 23.56 -3.22
CA ILE A 303 7.02 23.07 -1.90
C ILE A 303 8.53 23.25 -1.74
N LYS A 304 9.35 22.82 -2.71
CA LYS A 304 10.81 22.95 -2.66
C LYS A 304 11.28 24.41 -2.48
N ARG A 305 10.52 25.37 -3.00
CA ARG A 305 10.80 26.82 -2.92
C ARG A 305 10.34 27.48 -1.62
N VAL A 306 9.69 26.74 -0.72
CA VAL A 306 9.31 27.26 0.60
C VAL A 306 10.57 27.64 1.38
N ASN A 307 10.65 28.91 1.79
CA ASN A 307 11.75 29.40 2.61
C ASN A 307 11.77 28.70 3.98
N GLY A 308 12.98 28.46 4.49
CA GLY A 308 13.20 27.80 5.79
C GLY A 308 13.36 26.27 5.71
N LEU A 309 13.04 25.64 4.57
CA LEU A 309 13.22 24.19 4.42
C LEU A 309 14.68 23.78 4.55
N GLY A 310 14.92 22.71 5.31
CA GLY A 310 16.23 22.06 5.36
C GLY A 310 16.60 21.41 4.03
N ASP A 311 17.90 21.26 3.76
CA ASP A 311 18.38 20.75 2.48
C ASP A 311 17.94 19.30 2.20
N ASP A 312 17.96 18.44 3.22
CA ASP A 312 17.40 17.09 3.14
C ASP A 312 15.91 17.10 2.73
N THR A 313 15.12 18.04 3.25
CA THR A 313 13.69 18.14 2.95
C THR A 313 13.46 18.65 1.53
N LYS A 314 14.31 19.57 1.04
CA LYS A 314 14.34 19.97 -0.38
C LYS A 314 14.73 18.81 -1.30
N ILE A 315 15.64 17.93 -0.86
CA ILE A 315 15.99 16.71 -1.59
C ILE A 315 14.75 15.81 -1.70
N VAL A 316 14.01 15.57 -0.62
CA VAL A 316 12.77 14.77 -0.69
C VAL A 316 11.71 15.41 -1.59
N ALA A 317 11.53 16.73 -1.53
CA ALA A 317 10.63 17.43 -2.45
C ALA A 317 11.04 17.23 -3.92
N LYS A 318 12.36 17.24 -4.21
CA LYS A 318 12.90 16.92 -5.54
C LYS A 318 12.64 15.46 -5.93
N MET A 319 12.72 14.51 -5.00
CA MET A 319 12.45 13.09 -5.29
C MET A 319 11.06 12.84 -5.87
N ILE A 320 10.06 13.67 -5.54
CA ILE A 320 8.73 13.59 -6.14
C ILE A 320 8.84 13.77 -7.67
N HIS A 321 9.58 14.78 -8.11
CA HIS A 321 9.84 15.03 -9.53
C HIS A 321 10.69 13.92 -10.16
N ASP A 322 11.73 13.46 -9.46
CA ASP A 322 12.61 12.39 -9.97
C ASP A 322 11.85 11.05 -10.15
N VAL A 323 10.79 10.81 -9.37
CA VAL A 323 9.88 9.67 -9.59
C VAL A 323 9.05 9.89 -10.85
N LEU A 324 8.43 11.06 -11.00
CA LEU A 324 7.61 11.36 -12.19
C LEU A 324 8.39 11.23 -13.49
N ASP A 325 9.61 11.77 -13.57
CA ASP A 325 10.43 11.71 -14.78
C ASP A 325 10.82 10.27 -15.16
N ARG A 326 11.06 9.41 -14.16
CA ARG A 326 11.36 8.00 -14.39
C ARG A 326 10.21 7.27 -15.08
N TYR A 327 8.97 7.53 -14.66
CA TYR A 327 7.79 6.85 -15.22
C TYR A 327 7.24 7.52 -16.48
N TYR A 328 7.30 8.85 -16.58
CA TYR A 328 6.70 9.60 -17.69
C TYR A 328 7.65 9.82 -18.88
N MET A 329 8.95 9.97 -18.62
CA MET A 329 9.98 10.26 -19.64
C MET A 329 10.93 9.07 -19.89
N GLY A 330 10.59 7.88 -19.42
CA GLY A 330 11.41 6.67 -19.59
C GLY A 330 12.79 6.75 -18.93
N GLY A 331 12.95 7.59 -17.90
CA GLY A 331 14.23 7.73 -17.19
C GLY A 331 15.30 8.53 -17.93
N VAL A 332 14.97 9.20 -19.04
CA VAL A 332 15.85 10.20 -19.64
C VAL A 332 15.75 11.45 -18.79
N GLY A 333 16.65 11.56 -17.80
CA GLY A 333 16.65 12.64 -16.84
C GLY A 333 16.63 14.01 -17.51
N LEU A 334 15.85 14.93 -16.95
CA LEU A 334 15.90 16.34 -17.34
C LEU A 334 17.21 16.95 -16.87
N ASP A 335 18.13 17.17 -17.81
CA ASP A 335 19.08 18.25 -17.69
C ASP A 335 18.28 19.56 -17.56
N GLY A 336 18.58 20.36 -16.55
CA GLY A 336 17.74 21.45 -16.04
C GLY A 336 17.31 22.53 -17.05
N GLY A 337 17.79 22.50 -18.29
CA GLY A 337 17.48 23.46 -19.35
C GLY A 337 16.13 23.28 -20.05
N PHE A 338 15.51 22.08 -20.02
CA PHE A 338 14.24 21.87 -20.74
C PHE A 338 13.05 22.61 -20.08
N ILE A 339 13.10 22.75 -18.76
CA ILE A 339 12.09 23.45 -17.97
C ILE A 339 12.07 24.95 -18.33
N GLU A 340 13.23 25.61 -18.51
CA GLU A 340 13.25 27.04 -18.83
C GLU A 340 12.63 27.36 -20.21
N SER A 341 12.83 26.48 -21.19
CA SER A 341 12.36 26.72 -22.56
C SER A 341 10.83 26.61 -22.77
N GLN A 342 10.11 25.89 -21.89
CA GLN A 342 8.65 25.75 -22.01
C GLN A 342 7.86 26.72 -21.12
N PHE A 343 8.51 27.46 -20.23
CA PHE A 343 7.82 28.32 -19.24
C PHE A 343 7.92 29.82 -19.48
N GLY A 344 8.45 30.27 -20.62
CA GLY A 344 8.36 31.68 -21.04
C GLY A 344 8.80 32.66 -19.95
N LEU A 345 9.87 32.32 -19.23
CA LEU A 345 10.60 33.28 -18.41
C LEU A 345 11.76 33.77 -19.27
N ASP A 346 11.44 34.66 -20.20
CA ASP A 346 12.46 35.47 -20.85
C ASP A 346 13.15 36.29 -19.75
N SER A 347 14.41 35.94 -19.51
CA SER A 347 15.36 36.80 -18.83
C SER A 347 15.75 37.92 -19.79
N SER A 348 14.90 38.95 -19.85
CA SER A 348 15.26 40.21 -20.49
C SER A 348 14.57 41.40 -19.82
N ALA A 349 15.18 41.87 -18.71
CA ALA A 349 15.45 43.27 -18.36
C ALA A 349 15.87 43.36 -16.88
#